data_AF-A0A2A7N2G5-F1
#
_entry.id   AF-A0A2A7N2G5-F1
#
_cell.length_a   1.000
_cell.length_b   1.000
_cell.length_c   1.000
_cell.angle_alpha   90.00
_cell.angle_beta   90.00
_cell.angle_gamma   90.00
#
_symmetry.space_group_name_H-M   'P 1'
#
loop_
_entity.id
_entity.type
_entity.pdbx_description
1 polymer ?
#
loop_
_entity_poly.entity_id
_entity_poly.type
_entity_poly.pdbx_seq_one_letter_code
_entity_poly.pdbx_strand_id
1 'polypeptide(L)' 'MGDNNFEPRWRLDLDDDATVRFDPDTQTLTKISTGESCYLGDYPSFAVEEPGCLRVRSSHAPPIGKWYVTGEE' A
#
# COMPACT_ATOMS: atom_id res chain seq x y z
N MET A 1 23.65 15.40 -0.73
CA MET A 1 23.44 14.06 -1.32
C MET A 1 22.41 13.36 -0.46
N GLY A 2 21.18 13.15 -0.85
CA GLY A 2 20.34 13.58 -1.95
C GLY A 2 18.95 13.25 -1.40
N ASP A 3 18.03 14.18 -1.54
CA ASP A 3 16.63 14.05 -1.16
C ASP A 3 16.18 12.64 -1.53
N ASN A 4 15.90 11.80 -0.53
CA ASN A 4 15.27 10.51 -0.73
C ASN A 4 13.87 10.85 -1.19
N ASN A 5 13.73 11.19 -2.48
CA ASN A 5 12.48 11.50 -3.13
C ASN A 5 11.64 10.25 -2.98
N PHE A 6 10.83 10.25 -1.92
CA PHE A 6 9.91 9.18 -1.62
C PHE A 6 8.79 9.39 -2.64
N GLU A 7 9.00 8.88 -3.85
CA GLU A 7 7.99 8.88 -4.91
C GLU A 7 7.28 7.54 -4.82
N PRO A 8 6.14 7.47 -4.10
CA PRO A 8 5.35 6.26 -4.08
C PRO A 8 4.84 6.03 -5.50
N ARG A 9 5.15 4.84 -6.06
CA ARG A 9 4.61 4.42 -7.35
C ARG A 9 3.11 4.17 -7.27
N TRP A 10 2.61 3.89 -6.08
CA TRP A 10 1.18 3.87 -5.79
C TRP A 10 0.93 4.10 -4.29
N ARG A 11 -0.27 4.62 -4.01
CA ARG A 11 -0.83 4.83 -2.69
C ARG A 11 -2.12 4.04 -2.55
N LEU A 12 -2.33 3.44 -1.39
CA LEU A 12 -3.63 2.94 -0.95
C LEU A 12 -4.09 3.74 0.24
N ASP A 13 -5.30 4.24 0.12
CA ASP A 13 -6.02 4.86 1.19
C ASP A 13 -6.91 3.80 1.84
N LEU A 14 -6.57 3.40 3.06
CA LEU A 14 -7.28 2.38 3.83
C LEU A 14 -8.60 2.89 4.39
N ASP A 15 -8.74 4.21 4.53
CA ASP A 15 -9.96 4.85 5.02
C ASP A 15 -11.01 4.94 3.90
N ASP A 16 -10.58 5.25 2.68
CA ASP A 16 -11.43 5.23 1.47
C ASP A 16 -11.71 3.80 0.97
N ASP A 17 -10.72 2.91 1.03
CA ASP A 17 -10.85 1.55 0.52
C ASP A 17 -11.49 0.61 1.54
N ALA A 18 -12.82 0.69 1.65
CA ALA A 18 -13.65 -0.26 2.40
C ALA A 18 -13.61 -1.70 1.85
N THR A 19 -12.76 -1.99 0.85
CA THR A 19 -12.61 -3.32 0.25
C THR A 19 -11.45 -4.10 0.85
N VAL A 20 -10.55 -3.44 1.59
CA VAL A 20 -9.39 -4.06 2.23
C VAL A 20 -9.25 -3.66 3.69
N ARG A 21 -8.58 -4.52 4.45
CA ARG A 21 -8.26 -4.33 5.86
C ARG A 21 -6.78 -4.52 6.04
N PHE A 22 -6.10 -3.50 6.52
CA PHE A 22 -4.68 -3.57 6.84
C PHE A 22 -4.48 -3.95 8.31
N ASP A 23 -3.63 -4.94 8.53
CA ASP A 23 -3.16 -5.35 9.84
C ASP A 23 -1.72 -4.85 10.05
N PRO A 24 -1.50 -3.87 10.94
CA PRO A 24 -0.17 -3.26 11.13
C PRO A 24 0.81 -4.16 11.89
N ASP A 25 0.33 -5.11 12.69
CA ASP A 25 1.16 -6.04 13.47
C ASP A 25 1.86 -7.04 12.55
N THR A 26 1.08 -7.60 11.62
CA THR A 26 1.56 -8.56 10.64
C THR A 26 1.86 -7.95 9.28
N GLN A 27 1.74 -6.62 9.12
CA GLN A 27 1.87 -5.90 7.84
C GLN A 27 1.11 -6.58 6.69
N THR A 28 -0.11 -7.06 6.96
CA THR A 28 -0.88 -7.85 5.99
C THR A 28 -2.12 -7.08 5.53
N LEU A 29 -2.37 -7.08 4.23
CA LEU A 29 -3.56 -6.50 3.62
C LEU A 29 -4.55 -7.61 3.24
N THR A 30 -5.74 -7.58 3.82
CA THR A 30 -6.78 -8.58 3.57
C THR A 30 -7.96 -7.96 2.86
N LYS A 31 -8.34 -8.48 1.69
CA LYS A 31 -9.54 -8.09 0.96
C LYS A 31 -10.77 -8.55 1.72
N ILE A 32 -11.58 -7.63 2.20
CA ILE A 32 -12.78 -7.91 3.00
C ILE A 32 -13.79 -8.74 2.20
N SER A 33 -13.92 -8.44 0.90
CA SER A 33 -14.93 -9.10 0.05
C SER A 33 -14.61 -10.56 -0.27
N THR A 34 -13.33 -10.94 -0.42
CA THR A 34 -12.92 -12.29 -0.84
C THR A 34 -12.19 -13.07 0.26
N GLY A 35 -11.71 -12.39 1.30
CA GLY A 35 -10.85 -12.96 2.34
C GLY A 35 -9.39 -13.15 1.90
N GLU A 36 -9.03 -12.75 0.68
CA GLU A 36 -7.65 -12.87 0.19
C GLU A 36 -6.70 -11.93 0.94
N SER A 37 -5.58 -12.47 1.42
CA SER A 37 -4.57 -11.72 2.16
C SER A 37 -3.26 -11.60 1.38
N CYS A 38 -2.65 -10.41 1.40
CA CYS A 38 -1.32 -10.14 0.86
C CYS A 38 -0.40 -9.67 1.99
N TYR A 39 0.71 -10.36 2.19
CA TYR A 39 1.73 -9.91 3.11
C TYR A 39 2.57 -8.80 2.48
N LEU A 40 2.60 -7.63 3.11
CA LEU A 40 3.31 -6.46 2.58
C LEU A 40 4.80 -6.45 2.88
N GLY A 41 5.28 -7.32 3.77
CA GLY A 41 6.73 -7.49 3.95
C GLY A 41 7.43 -8.08 2.72
N ASP A 42 6.69 -8.70 1.80
CA ASP A 42 7.23 -9.11 0.48
C ASP A 42 7.46 -7.90 -0.46
N TYR A 43 6.90 -6.73 -0.11
CA TYR A 43 7.09 -5.50 -0.86
C TYR A 43 8.24 -4.71 -0.21
N PRO A 44 9.48 -4.80 -0.74
CA PRO A 44 10.70 -4.30 -0.09
C PRO A 44 10.75 -2.77 0.04
N SER A 45 9.72 -2.06 -0.40
CA SER A 45 9.65 -0.60 -0.37
C SER A 45 8.27 -0.09 0.06
N PHE A 46 7.60 -0.88 0.90
CA PHE A 46 6.40 -0.47 1.61
C PHE A 46 6.76 0.46 2.77
N ALA A 47 6.06 1.60 2.88
CA ALA A 47 6.08 2.45 4.07
C ALA A 47 4.66 2.83 4.48
N VAL A 48 4.37 2.68 5.77
CA VAL A 48 3.19 3.28 6.40
C VAL A 48 3.61 4.66 6.86
N GLU A 49 3.17 5.71 6.17
CA GLU A 49 3.47 7.08 6.60
C GLU A 49 2.44 7.59 7.61
N GLU A 50 1.18 7.18 7.50
CA GLU A 50 0.10 7.60 8.39
C GLU A 50 -0.88 6.44 8.65
N PRO A 51 -1.54 6.40 9.83
CA PRO A 51 -2.60 5.43 10.11
C PRO A 51 -3.78 5.69 9.17
N GLY A 52 -3.77 5.02 8.01
CA GLY A 52 -4.77 5.20 6.96
C GLY A 52 -4.17 5.29 5.55
N CYS A 53 -2.87 5.55 5.40
CA CYS A 53 -2.24 5.70 4.09
C CYS A 53 -1.02 4.80 3.94
N LEU A 54 -1.11 3.89 2.99
CA LEU A 54 -0.02 3.00 2.60
C LEU A 54 0.64 3.56 1.34
N ARG A 55 1.95 3.80 1.41
CA ARG A 55 2.75 4.32 0.31
C ARG A 55 3.82 3.31 -0.07
N VAL A 56 3.90 2.96 -1.35
CA VAL A 56 4.76 1.85 -1.78
C VAL A 56 5.59 2.24 -2.98
N ARG A 57 6.89 1.91 -2.95
CA ARG A 57 7.84 2.18 -4.06
C ARG A 57 8.02 1.00 -5.01
N SER A 58 7.26 -0.08 -4.84
CA SER A 58 7.26 -1.22 -5.75
C SER A 58 6.57 -0.86 -7.07
N SER A 59 7.08 -1.37 -8.20
CA SER A 59 6.46 -1.18 -9.52
C SER A 59 5.10 -1.86 -9.65
N HIS A 60 4.82 -2.87 -8.82
CA HIS A 60 3.60 -3.66 -8.89
C HIS A 60 2.76 -3.39 -7.65
N ALA A 61 1.48 -3.05 -7.87
CA ALA A 61 0.49 -3.03 -6.82
C ALA A 61 -0.04 -4.45 -6.59
N PRO A 62 -0.29 -4.86 -5.33
CA PRO A 62 -0.96 -6.12 -5.06
C PRO A 62 -2.33 -6.15 -5.74
N PRO A 63 -2.87 -7.31 -6.15
CA PRO A 63 -4.21 -7.39 -6.74
C PRO A 63 -5.35 -7.27 -5.70
N ILE A 64 -5.13 -6.56 -4.59
CA ILE A 64 -6.01 -6.51 -3.41
C ILE A 64 -6.38 -5.06 -3.07
N GLY A 65 -7.51 -4.58 -3.58
CA GLY A 65 -8.03 -3.23 -3.33
C GLY A 65 -7.90 -2.27 -4.51
N LYS A 66 -8.31 -1.02 -4.33
CA LYS A 66 -8.13 0.07 -5.30
C LYS A 66 -6.85 0.84 -4.99
N TRP A 67 -6.01 1.00 -6.00
CA TRP A 67 -4.71 1.67 -5.87
C TRP A 67 -4.70 2.94 -6.70
N TYR A 68 -4.10 4.00 -6.16
CA TYR A 68 -3.92 5.26 -6.85
C TYR A 68 -2.44 5.45 -7.17
N VAL A 69 -2.10 5.52 -8.46
CA VAL A 69 -0.75 5.85 -8.94
C VAL A 69 -0.64 7.36 -9.05
N THR A 70 0.11 8.00 -8.17
CA THR A 70 0.51 9.41 -8.34
C THR A 70 1.77 9.43 -9.19
N GLY A 71 1.61 9.23 -10.50
CA GLY A 71 2.64 9.57 -11.46
C GLY A 71 2.55 11.06 -11.72
N GLU A 72 3.47 11.86 -11.17
CA GLU A 72 3.87 13.07 -11.87
C GLU A 72 5.21 12.75 -12.55
N GLU A 73 5.28 13.08 -13.84
CA GLU A 73 6.45 12.92 -14.73
C GLU A 73 7.62 13.82 -14.35
#